data_AF-S6AJ70-F1
#
_entry.id   AF-S6AJ70-F1
#
_cell.length_a   1.000
_cell.length_b   1.000
_cell.length_c   1.000
_cell.angle_alpha   90.00
_cell.angle_beta   90.00
_cell.angle_gamma   90.00
#
_symmetry.space_group_name_H-M   'P 1'
#
loop_
_entity.id
_entity.type
_entity.pdbx_description
1 polymer ?
#
loop_
_entity_poly.entity_id
_entity_poly.type
_entity_poly.pdbx_seq_one_letter_code
_entity_poly.pdbx_strand_id
1 'polypeptide(L)'
;MSIRIAVGSALILMASVSFAAGPAAKSKPGSDNYFLNWQERNGAIALDTVCSKNQKGSSQFQNCQKHAQVVFRNSCTRSKDPASKWCVAQAEYKP
;
A
#
# COMPACT_ATOMS: atom_id res chain seq x y z
N MET A 1 -20.27 38.33 -49.16
CA MET A 1 -19.61 38.15 -47.84
C MET A 1 -18.74 36.91 -47.93
N SER A 2 -17.43 37.09 -47.78
CA SER A 2 -16.41 36.05 -47.95
C SER A 2 -16.13 35.39 -46.60
N ILE A 3 -16.37 34.08 -46.48
CA ILE A 3 -15.98 33.33 -45.27
C ILE A 3 -14.67 32.61 -45.58
N ARG A 4 -13.66 32.96 -44.80
CA ARG A 4 -12.31 32.41 -44.83
C ARG A 4 -12.06 31.56 -43.58
N ILE A 5 -11.32 30.46 -43.81
CA ILE A 5 -10.37 29.79 -42.90
C ILE A 5 -10.96 28.90 -41.79
N ALA A 6 -10.59 27.62 -41.85
CA ALA A 6 -9.78 26.98 -40.80
C ALA A 6 -9.19 25.67 -41.35
N VAL A 7 -7.94 25.76 -41.82
CA VAL A 7 -7.13 24.61 -42.22
C VAL A 7 -6.74 23.87 -40.94
N GLY A 8 -7.13 22.59 -40.87
CA GLY A 8 -6.93 21.72 -39.72
C GLY A 8 -5.46 21.62 -39.31
N SER A 9 -5.22 21.80 -38.02
CA SER A 9 -3.92 21.68 -37.38
C SER A 9 -3.41 20.24 -37.47
N ALA A 10 -2.30 20.06 -38.19
CA ALA A 10 -1.55 18.82 -38.19
C ALA A 10 -0.81 18.65 -36.85
N LEU A 11 -1.18 17.61 -36.10
CA LEU A 11 -0.54 17.17 -34.86
C LEU A 11 0.35 15.96 -35.16
N ILE A 12 1.65 16.15 -35.42
CA ILE A 12 2.68 15.09 -35.34
C ILE A 12 3.99 15.82 -34.98
N LEU A 13 4.70 15.55 -33.89
CA LEU A 13 5.47 14.34 -33.58
C LEU A 13 5.81 14.33 -32.07
N MET A 14 5.32 13.34 -31.32
CA MET A 14 5.88 13.02 -30.01
C MET A 14 7.20 12.27 -30.24
N ALA A 15 8.32 12.89 -29.88
CA ALA A 15 9.62 12.25 -29.86
C ALA A 15 9.65 11.16 -28.76
N SER A 16 9.73 9.91 -29.17
CA SER A 16 9.94 8.76 -28.29
C SER A 16 11.39 8.74 -27.80
N VAL A 17 11.61 9.21 -26.56
CA VAL A 17 12.87 8.97 -25.85
C VAL A 17 12.88 7.54 -25.32
N SER A 18 13.61 6.67 -26.00
CA SER A 18 13.97 5.35 -25.52
C SER A 18 15.21 5.46 -24.64
N PHE A 19 15.08 5.46 -23.31
CA PHE A 19 16.23 5.25 -22.43
C PHE A 19 15.90 4.44 -21.18
N ALA A 20 16.69 3.38 -21.03
CA ALA A 20 17.00 2.62 -19.82
C ALA A 20 15.86 1.83 -19.18
N ALA A 21 15.71 0.59 -19.66
CA ALA A 21 15.31 -0.52 -18.80
C ALA A 21 16.28 -0.56 -17.61
N GLY A 22 15.85 0.04 -16.48
CA GLY A 22 16.49 -0.16 -15.20
C GLY A 22 16.57 -1.65 -14.89
N PRO A 23 17.58 -2.11 -14.14
CA PRO A 23 17.77 -3.52 -13.85
C PRO A 23 16.48 -4.08 -13.28
N ALA A 24 15.87 -5.02 -14.02
CA ALA A 24 14.74 -5.81 -13.55
C ALA A 24 15.11 -6.34 -12.16
N ALA A 25 14.38 -5.84 -11.16
CA ALA A 25 14.57 -6.24 -9.77
C ALA A 25 14.53 -7.77 -9.71
N LYS A 26 15.66 -8.36 -9.34
CA LYS A 26 15.85 -9.79 -9.16
C LYS A 26 14.90 -10.28 -8.05
N SER A 27 13.75 -10.77 -8.49
CA SER A 27 13.06 -12.00 -8.08
C SER A 27 12.92 -12.37 -6.58
N LYS A 28 11.65 -12.56 -6.15
CA LYS A 28 11.05 -13.71 -5.37
C LYS A 28 10.28 -13.31 -4.08
N PRO A 29 9.37 -14.16 -3.58
CA PRO A 29 8.48 -15.14 -4.23
C PRO A 29 7.01 -15.01 -3.74
N GLY A 30 6.04 -15.49 -4.52
CA GLY A 30 4.64 -15.57 -4.09
C GLY A 30 3.92 -14.23 -4.16
N SER A 31 2.94 -14.12 -5.05
CA SER A 31 1.89 -13.14 -4.84
C SER A 31 1.05 -13.64 -3.66
N ASP A 32 1.59 -13.46 -2.46
CA ASP A 32 0.91 -13.61 -1.18
C ASP A 32 -0.09 -12.46 -1.06
N ASN A 33 -1.10 -12.44 -1.93
CA ASN A 33 -2.19 -11.48 -1.85
C ASN A 33 -2.94 -11.77 -0.54
N TYR A 34 -2.58 -11.03 0.52
CA TYR A 34 -3.29 -11.04 1.78
C TYR A 34 -4.01 -9.70 1.96
N PHE A 35 -5.13 -9.75 2.66
CA PHE A 35 -5.91 -8.58 3.00
C PHE A 35 -5.43 -8.05 4.34
N LEU A 36 -4.70 -6.93 4.31
CA LEU A 36 -4.39 -6.21 5.52
C LEU A 36 -5.62 -5.38 5.93
N ASN A 37 -6.24 -5.74 7.04
CA ASN A 37 -7.42 -5.07 7.57
C ASN A 37 -7.38 -5.07 9.10
N TRP A 38 -8.03 -4.07 9.70
CA TRP A 38 -8.32 -3.99 11.13
C TRP A 38 -9.55 -3.12 11.35
N GLN A 39 -10.18 -3.26 12.51
CA GLN A 39 -11.21 -2.35 12.99
C GLN A 39 -10.63 -1.44 14.06
N GLU A 40 -11.26 -0.28 14.23
CA GLU A 40 -10.97 0.61 15.34
C GLU A 40 -12.17 0.62 16.29
N ARG A 41 -11.91 0.49 17.60
CA ARG A 41 -12.92 0.53 18.66
C ARG A 41 -12.43 1.47 19.75
N ASN A 42 -13.24 2.47 20.10
CA ASN A 42 -12.91 3.48 21.13
C ASN A 42 -11.56 4.18 20.89
N GLY A 43 -11.23 4.47 19.62
CA GLY A 43 -9.97 5.13 19.26
C GLY A 43 -8.73 4.21 19.29
N ALA A 44 -8.87 2.94 19.65
CA ALA A 44 -7.80 1.94 19.59
C ALA A 44 -8.00 0.96 18.43
N ILE A 45 -6.91 0.37 17.94
CA ILE A 45 -6.98 -0.69 16.93
C ILE A 45 -7.37 -1.99 17.63
N ALA A 46 -8.46 -2.61 17.19
CA ALA A 46 -8.93 -3.88 17.70
C ALA A 46 -8.04 -5.01 17.16
N LEU A 47 -7.04 -5.41 17.96
CA LEU A 47 -5.98 -6.34 17.55
C LEU A 47 -6.51 -7.73 17.15
N ASP A 48 -7.63 -8.16 17.72
CA ASP A 48 -8.34 -9.40 17.38
C ASP A 48 -8.88 -9.43 15.94
N THR A 49 -9.08 -8.24 15.35
CA THR A 49 -9.62 -8.09 14.00
C THR A 49 -8.53 -7.97 12.93
N VAL A 50 -7.27 -7.86 13.33
CA VAL A 50 -6.15 -7.70 12.40
C VAL A 50 -6.05 -8.96 11.52
N CYS A 51 -5.98 -8.76 10.20
CA CYS A 51 -5.89 -9.83 9.22
C CYS A 51 -7.09 -10.80 9.22
N SER A 52 -8.22 -10.43 9.85
CA SER A 52 -9.41 -11.27 9.98
C SER A 52 -10.06 -11.68 8.65
N LYS A 53 -9.74 -10.99 7.55
CA LYS A 53 -10.19 -11.38 6.20
C LYS A 53 -9.38 -12.52 5.59
N ASN A 54 -8.26 -12.92 6.19
CA ASN A 54 -7.45 -14.05 5.73
C ASN A 54 -7.76 -15.30 6.55
N GLN A 55 -7.66 -16.46 5.92
CA GLN A 55 -7.87 -17.74 6.59
C GLN A 55 -6.79 -17.99 7.66
N LYS A 56 -7.18 -18.14 8.93
CA LYS A 56 -6.26 -18.44 10.03
C LYS A 56 -5.45 -19.71 9.75
N GLY A 57 -4.17 -19.69 10.08
CA GLY A 57 -3.24 -20.81 9.85
C GLY A 57 -2.69 -20.92 8.43
N SER A 58 -3.19 -20.13 7.46
CA SER A 58 -2.61 -20.05 6.12
C SER A 58 -1.31 -19.23 6.11
N SER A 59 -0.49 -19.43 5.07
CA SER A 59 0.68 -18.58 4.80
C SER A 59 0.28 -17.11 4.62
N GLN A 60 -0.85 -16.83 3.98
CA GLN A 60 -1.40 -15.49 3.80
C GLN A 60 -1.68 -14.81 5.14
N PHE A 61 -2.28 -15.52 6.10
CA PHE A 61 -2.52 -14.98 7.43
C PHE A 61 -1.22 -14.65 8.16
N GLN A 62 -0.24 -15.56 8.13
CA GLN A 62 1.08 -15.34 8.73
C GLN A 62 1.82 -14.14 8.09
N ASN A 63 1.74 -14.01 6.77
CA ASN A 63 2.34 -12.91 6.02
C ASN A 63 1.64 -11.58 6.32
N CYS A 64 0.30 -11.59 6.39
CA CYS A 64 -0.46 -10.43 6.82
C CYS A 64 -0.08 -9.99 8.22
N GLN A 65 0.05 -10.94 9.15
CA GLN A 65 0.41 -10.66 10.53
C GLN A 65 1.78 -9.98 10.64
N LYS A 66 2.79 -10.50 9.92
CA LYS A 66 4.13 -9.90 9.86
C LYS A 66 4.07 -8.48 9.26
N HIS A 67 3.30 -8.28 8.20
CA HIS A 67 3.17 -6.96 7.60
C HIS A 67 2.43 -5.98 8.51
N ALA A 68 1.37 -6.40 9.19
CA ALA A 68 0.62 -5.58 10.14
C ALA A 68 1.54 -5.05 11.24
N GLN A 69 2.43 -5.89 11.78
CA GLN A 69 3.42 -5.48 12.79
C GLN A 69 4.34 -4.36 12.26
N VAL A 70 4.82 -4.48 11.01
CA VAL A 70 5.64 -3.47 10.36
C VAL A 70 4.86 -2.17 10.15
N VAL A 71 3.59 -2.27 9.73
CA VAL A 71 2.71 -1.11 9.56
C VAL A 71 2.50 -0.38 10.88
N PHE A 72 2.16 -1.08 11.96
CA PHE A 72 1.97 -0.46 13.27
C PHE A 72 3.23 0.22 13.77
N ARG A 73 4.40 -0.42 13.64
CA ARG A 73 5.70 0.21 13.96
C ARG A 73 5.96 1.46 13.15
N ASN A 74 5.82 1.39 11.83
CA ASN A 74 6.08 2.52 10.95
C ASN A 74 5.10 3.68 11.22
N SER A 75 3.82 3.37 11.45
CA SER A 75 2.81 4.37 11.79
C SER A 75 3.07 5.01 13.16
N CYS A 76 3.49 4.23 14.16
CA CYS A 76 3.90 4.75 15.46
C CYS A 76 5.07 5.74 15.33
N THR A 77 6.14 5.35 14.61
CA THR A 77 7.29 6.23 14.35
C THR A 77 6.89 7.52 13.64
N ARG A 78 5.94 7.45 12.70
CA ARG A 78 5.43 8.65 11.99
C ARG A 78 4.55 9.53 12.88
N SER A 79 3.75 8.94 13.75
CA SER A 79 2.76 9.66 14.56
C SER A 79 3.40 10.63 15.55
N LYS A 80 4.64 10.40 15.98
CA LYS A 80 5.31 11.32 16.93
C LYS A 80 4.84 11.11 18.39
N ASP A 81 3.66 10.51 18.55
CA ASP A 81 2.89 10.44 19.79
C ASP A 81 2.88 9.01 20.36
N PRO A 82 3.49 8.78 21.54
CA PRO A 82 3.47 7.49 22.23
C PRO A 82 2.07 7.00 22.61
N ALA A 83 1.12 7.90 22.82
CA ALA A 83 -0.26 7.56 23.18
C ALA A 83 -1.13 7.27 21.93
N SER A 84 -0.57 7.40 20.73
CA SER A 84 -1.31 7.10 19.51
C SER A 84 -1.71 5.62 19.45
N LYS A 85 -2.88 5.36 18.87
CA LYS A 85 -3.40 4.01 18.62
C LYS A 85 -2.39 3.09 17.92
N TRP A 86 -1.48 3.66 17.12
CA TRP A 86 -0.45 2.92 16.40
C TRP A 86 0.66 2.42 17.32
N CYS A 87 1.09 3.24 18.28
CA CYS A 87 2.12 2.85 19.25
C CYS A 87 1.58 1.84 20.27
N VAL A 88 0.33 2.04 20.73
CA VAL A 88 -0.37 1.05 21.58
C VAL A 88 -0.52 -0.27 20.83
N ALA A 89 -1.02 -0.23 19.59
CA ALA A 89 -1.14 -1.43 18.77
C ALA A 89 0.21 -2.09 18.50
N GLN A 90 1.28 -1.33 18.25
CA GLN A 90 2.61 -1.90 18.05
C GLN A 90 3.15 -2.60 19.30
N ALA A 91 2.90 -2.07 20.50
CA ALA A 91 3.36 -2.65 21.75
C ALA A 91 2.59 -3.93 22.12
N GLU A 92 1.28 -3.95 21.83
CA GLU A 92 0.39 -5.05 22.23
C GLU A 92 0.25 -6.14 21.16
N TYR A 93 0.45 -5.81 19.88
CA TYR A 93 0.27 -6.75 18.77
C TYR A 93 1.40 -7.79 18.69
N LYS A 94 1.10 -9.01 19.16
CA LYS A 94 1.98 -10.18 19.14
C LYS A 94 1.35 -11.26 18.26
N PRO A 95 1.71 -11.32 16.96
CA PRO A 95 1.13 -12.27 16.03
C PRO A 95 1.50 -13.73 16.31
#